data_AF-A0A6J4VQH0-F1
#
_entry.id   AF-A0A6J4VQH0-F1
#
_cell.length_a   1.000
_cell.length_b   1.000
_cell.length_c   1.000
_cell.angle_alpha   90.00
_cell.angle_beta   90.00
_cell.angle_gamma   90.00
#
_symmetry.space_group_name_H-M   'P 1'
#
loop_
_entity.id
_entity.type
_entity.pdbx_description
1 polymer ?
#
loop_
_entity_poly.entity_id
_entity_poly.type
_entity_poly.pdbx_seq_one_letter_code
_entity_poly.pdbx_strand_id
1 'polypeptide(L)'
;MARLADRGLGSGRALLYELPTGTTTDLGTLPGYERSEVFGINDAGPVAGFARVTTPGGPLEPIRPFLSDHRDGTMTDLNDLIPAASGWVVTYALDINNAGEIVGQGMLGGERHVLLLTPVG
;
A
#
# COMPACT_ATOMS: atom_id res chain seq x y z
N MET A 1 -0.36 -20.49 5.76
CA MET A 1 0.60 -20.38 4.65
C MET A 1 1.39 -19.10 4.87
N ALA A 2 2.71 -19.13 4.75
CA ALA A 2 3.52 -17.92 4.92
C ALA A 2 3.57 -17.16 3.60
N ARG A 3 3.46 -15.82 3.68
CA ARG A 3 3.49 -14.93 2.52
C ARG A 3 4.53 -13.85 2.73
N LEU A 4 5.20 -13.47 1.65
CA LEU A 4 6.13 -12.33 1.64
C LEU A 4 5.70 -11.35 0.55
N ALA A 5 5.73 -10.07 0.88
CA ALA A 5 5.54 -9.00 -0.08
C ALA A 5 6.92 -8.38 -0.39
N ASP A 6 7.28 -8.26 -1.67
CA ASP A 6 8.57 -7.70 -2.11
C ASP A 6 8.39 -6.65 -3.21
N ARG A 7 9.41 -5.79 -3.35
CA ARG A 7 9.56 -4.83 -4.44
C ARG A 7 10.16 -5.53 -5.65
N GLY A 8 9.37 -5.74 -6.70
CA GLY A 8 9.82 -6.38 -7.93
C GLY A 8 11.02 -5.67 -8.57
N LEU A 9 12.11 -6.42 -8.80
CA LEU A 9 13.33 -5.91 -9.42
C LEU A 9 13.07 -5.55 -10.89
N GLY A 10 13.36 -4.31 -11.27
CA GLY A 10 13.34 -3.82 -12.66
C GLY A 10 12.12 -2.97 -13.05
N SER A 11 10.91 -3.32 -12.60
CA SER A 11 9.67 -2.54 -12.87
C SER A 11 9.15 -1.76 -11.67
N GLY A 12 9.61 -2.08 -10.45
CA GLY A 12 9.10 -1.44 -9.22
C GLY A 12 7.63 -1.77 -8.98
N ARG A 13 7.20 -3.00 -9.25
CA ARG A 13 5.86 -3.51 -8.96
C ARG A 13 5.82 -4.33 -7.69
N ALA A 14 4.68 -4.35 -7.05
CA ALA A 14 4.44 -5.12 -5.83
C ALA A 14 4.32 -6.61 -6.17
N LEU A 15 5.12 -7.46 -5.53
CA LEU A 15 5.07 -8.91 -5.72
C LEU A 15 4.62 -9.60 -4.43
N LEU A 16 3.80 -10.62 -4.57
CA LEU A 16 3.44 -11.55 -3.50
C LEU A 16 4.08 -12.91 -3.76
N TYR A 17 4.77 -13.46 -2.76
CA TYR A 17 5.36 -14.80 -2.80
C TYR A 17 4.68 -15.73 -1.79
N GLU A 18 4.14 -16.85 -2.27
CA GLU A 18 3.44 -17.83 -1.44
C GLU A 18 4.30 -19.08 -1.15
N LEU A 19 4.40 -19.46 0.13
CA LEU A 19 5.13 -20.64 0.58
C LEU A 19 4.19 -21.80 0.97
N PRO A 20 4.58 -23.06 0.69
CA PRO A 20 5.84 -23.50 0.09
C PRO A 20 5.77 -23.63 -1.45
N THR A 21 4.65 -23.29 -2.08
CA THR A 21 4.44 -23.48 -3.52
C THR A 21 5.45 -22.70 -4.36
N GLY A 22 6.00 -21.62 -3.81
CA GLY A 22 6.92 -20.73 -4.48
C GLY A 22 6.24 -19.90 -5.56
N THR A 23 4.93 -19.74 -5.46
CA THR A 23 4.14 -18.99 -6.45
C THR A 23 4.36 -17.50 -6.24
N THR A 24 4.72 -16.80 -7.32
CA THR A 24 4.84 -15.34 -7.34
C THR A 24 3.67 -14.72 -8.09
N THR A 25 2.97 -13.78 -7.45
CA THR A 25 1.87 -13.02 -8.03
C THR A 25 2.29 -11.55 -8.17
N ASP A 26 2.17 -10.99 -9.37
CA ASP A 26 2.28 -9.54 -9.58
C ASP A 26 0.98 -8.89 -9.11
N LEU A 27 1.07 -8.02 -8.09
CA LEU A 27 -0.07 -7.29 -7.55
C LEU A 27 -0.42 -6.06 -8.42
N GLY A 28 0.46 -5.69 -9.35
CA GLY A 28 0.27 -4.53 -10.22
C GLY A 28 0.60 -3.21 -9.53
N THR A 29 -0.09 -2.15 -9.94
CA THR A 29 0.06 -0.79 -9.40
C THR A 29 -1.32 -0.15 -9.23
N LEU A 30 -1.41 0.87 -8.38
CA LEU A 30 -2.63 1.68 -8.25
C LEU A 30 -2.96 2.32 -9.61
N PRO A 31 -4.22 2.37 -10.06
CA PRO A 31 -4.58 2.95 -11.35
C PRO A 31 -4.03 4.37 -11.53
N GLY A 32 -3.32 4.60 -12.63
CA GLY A 32 -2.65 5.88 -12.91
C GLY A 32 -1.21 6.00 -12.35
N TYR A 33 -0.70 4.97 -11.68
CA TYR A 33 0.66 4.94 -11.13
C TYR A 33 1.52 3.88 -11.83
N GLU A 34 2.84 4.14 -11.89
CA GLU A 34 3.80 3.33 -12.64
C GLU A 34 4.57 2.34 -11.75
N ARG A 35 4.67 2.65 -10.46
CA ARG A 35 5.39 1.85 -9.46
C ARG A 35 4.58 1.71 -8.19
N SER A 36 4.81 0.60 -7.49
CA SER A 36 4.25 0.28 -6.20
C SER A 36 5.30 -0.42 -5.33
N GLU A 37 5.34 -0.07 -4.06
CA GLU A 37 6.18 -0.68 -3.05
C GLU A 37 5.32 -1.17 -1.91
N VAL A 38 5.55 -2.41 -1.49
CA VAL A 38 4.85 -3.07 -0.40
C VAL A 38 5.69 -3.00 0.87
N PHE A 39 5.00 -2.90 2.01
CA PHE A 39 5.65 -2.84 3.32
C PHE A 39 5.08 -3.82 4.33
N GLY A 40 3.78 -4.14 4.25
CA GLY A 40 3.13 -5.07 5.17
C GLY A 40 2.16 -6.00 4.44
N ILE A 41 1.95 -7.17 5.03
CA ILE A 41 0.96 -8.15 4.56
C ILE A 41 0.24 -8.78 5.75
N ASN A 42 -1.08 -8.83 5.66
CA ASN A 42 -1.95 -9.55 6.57
C ASN A 42 -2.04 -11.02 6.12
N ASP A 43 -2.06 -11.97 7.07
CA ASP A 43 -2.11 -13.41 6.77
C ASP A 43 -3.34 -13.82 5.95
N ALA A 44 -4.44 -13.07 6.03
CA ALA A 44 -5.63 -13.25 5.22
C ALA A 44 -5.45 -12.80 3.76
N GLY A 45 -4.36 -12.09 3.45
CA GLY A 45 -4.06 -11.62 2.11
C GLY A 45 -3.90 -10.13 1.87
N PRO A 46 -4.54 -9.23 2.62
CA PRO A 46 -4.43 -7.81 2.35
C PRO A 46 -2.98 -7.30 2.42
N VAL A 47 -2.57 -6.50 1.44
CA VAL A 47 -1.21 -5.95 1.34
C VAL A 47 -1.26 -4.44 1.43
N ALA A 48 -0.42 -3.86 2.29
CA ALA A 48 -0.30 -2.43 2.49
C ALA A 48 1.01 -1.90 1.91
N GLY A 49 0.95 -0.72 1.30
CA GLY A 49 2.11 -0.10 0.67
C GLY A 49 1.82 1.29 0.12
N PHE A 50 2.64 1.73 -0.85
CA PHE A 50 2.38 2.96 -1.59
C PHE A 50 2.73 2.83 -3.07
N ALA A 51 2.05 3.61 -3.90
CA ALA A 51 2.28 3.76 -5.33
C ALA A 51 2.85 5.15 -5.65
N ARG A 52 3.62 5.25 -6.73
CA ARG A 52 4.21 6.50 -7.21
C ARG A 52 4.37 6.52 -8.73
N VAL A 53 4.27 7.71 -9.30
CA VAL A 53 4.70 8.00 -10.68
C VAL A 53 6.17 8.38 -10.62
N THR A 54 6.98 7.92 -11.58
CA THR A 54 8.41 8.27 -11.64
C THR A 54 8.69 9.04 -12.91
N THR A 55 8.61 10.37 -12.83
CA THR A 55 8.98 11.25 -13.95
C THR A 55 10.50 11.42 -14.00
N PRO A 56 11.22 10.94 -15.03
CA PRO A 56 12.67 11.12 -15.12
C PRO A 56 13.02 12.61 -15.17
N GLY A 57 13.79 13.09 -14.19
CA GLY A 57 14.14 14.52 -14.08
C GLY A 57 12.99 15.45 -13.69
N GLY A 58 11.81 14.90 -13.37
CA GLY A 58 10.67 15.65 -12.85
C GLY A 58 10.67 15.76 -11.32
N PRO A 59 9.75 16.54 -10.75
CA PRO A 59 9.56 16.58 -9.30
C PRO A 59 9.15 15.18 -8.78
N LEU A 60 9.42 14.92 -7.51
CA LEU A 60 8.84 13.75 -6.85
C LEU A 60 7.33 13.94 -6.79
N GLU A 61 6.59 13.13 -7.56
CA GLU A 61 5.13 13.10 -7.51
C GLU A 61 4.65 12.60 -6.14
N PRO A 62 3.46 13.03 -5.66
CA PRO A 62 2.93 12.58 -4.39
C PRO A 62 2.73 11.07 -4.42
N ILE A 63 3.38 10.38 -3.49
CA ILE A 63 3.10 8.98 -3.18
C ILE A 63 1.63 8.81 -2.80
N ARG A 64 1.04 7.67 -3.16
CA ARG A 64 -0.31 7.28 -2.72
C ARG A 64 -0.27 6.00 -1.92
N PRO A 65 -0.72 6.01 -0.65
CA PRO A 65 -0.83 4.80 0.12
C PRO A 65 -1.94 3.92 -0.46
N PHE A 66 -1.72 2.62 -0.53
CA PHE A 66 -2.73 1.68 -1.00
C PHE A 66 -2.95 0.53 -0.01
N LEU A 67 -4.15 -0.04 -0.10
CA LEU A 67 -4.49 -1.37 0.38
C LEU A 67 -4.89 -2.22 -0.82
N SER A 68 -4.37 -3.45 -0.88
CA SER A 68 -4.68 -4.37 -1.97
C SER A 68 -5.27 -5.67 -1.45
N ASP A 69 -6.28 -6.20 -2.14
CA ASP A 69 -6.68 -7.60 -2.02
C ASP A 69 -5.97 -8.42 -3.10
N HIS A 70 -4.94 -9.18 -2.70
CA HIS A 70 -4.17 -10.00 -3.63
C HIS A 70 -5.02 -11.05 -4.40
N ARG A 71 -6.23 -11.37 -3.93
CA ARG A 71 -7.08 -12.40 -4.55
C ARG A 71 -7.72 -11.93 -5.85
N ASP A 72 -8.04 -10.64 -5.94
CA ASP A 72 -8.63 -10.04 -7.13
C ASP A 72 -7.69 -9.02 -7.82
N GLY A 73 -6.55 -8.70 -7.17
CA GLY A 73 -5.55 -7.78 -7.69
C GLY A 73 -5.96 -6.30 -7.60
N THR A 74 -7.05 -6.00 -6.90
CA THR A 74 -7.52 -4.63 -6.72
C THR A 74 -6.57 -3.88 -5.78
N MET A 75 -6.15 -2.69 -6.20
CA MET A 75 -5.47 -1.72 -5.33
C MET A 75 -6.40 -0.53 -5.11
N THR A 76 -6.61 -0.16 -3.84
CA THR A 76 -7.44 0.97 -3.43
C THR A 76 -6.56 2.01 -2.75
N ASP A 77 -6.74 3.30 -3.08
CA ASP A 77 -6.09 4.40 -2.35
C ASP A 77 -6.66 4.46 -0.93
N LEU A 78 -5.81 4.42 0.10
CA LEU A 78 -6.28 4.49 1.49
C LEU A 78 -6.99 5.83 1.78
N ASN A 79 -6.70 6.88 1.03
CA ASN A 79 -7.38 8.17 1.17
C ASN A 79 -8.85 8.11 0.71
N ASP A 80 -9.22 7.15 -0.13
CA ASP A 80 -10.62 6.92 -0.53
C ASP A 80 -11.41 6.17 0.55
N LEU A 81 -10.72 5.56 1.52
CA LEU A 81 -11.30 4.74 2.59
C LEU A 81 -11.45 5.48 3.92
N ILE A 82 -10.79 6.62 4.09
CA ILE A 82 -10.96 7.47 5.28
C ILE A 82 -12.07 8.51 5.06
N PRO A 83 -12.70 9.03 6.12
CA PRO A 83 -13.68 10.10 5.97
C PRO A 83 -13.06 11.33 5.31
N ALA A 84 -13.62 11.77 4.18
CA ALA A 84 -13.12 12.94 3.45
C ALA A 84 -13.08 14.22 4.30
N ALA A 85 -13.97 14.34 5.29
CA ALA A 85 -14.03 15.47 6.23
C ALA A 85 -13.02 15.38 7.39
N SER A 86 -12.20 14.33 7.46
CA SER A 86 -11.25 14.12 8.56
C SER A 86 -10.08 15.10 8.56
N GLY A 87 -9.81 15.75 7.41
CA GLY A 87 -8.65 16.63 7.21
C GLY A 87 -7.32 15.89 7.10
N TRP A 88 -7.32 14.56 7.21
CA TRP A 88 -6.15 13.72 7.06
C TRP A 88 -5.86 13.45 5.59
N VAL A 89 -4.58 13.43 5.26
CA VAL A 89 -4.06 12.85 4.01
C VAL A 89 -3.03 11.81 4.38
N VAL A 90 -3.36 10.53 4.21
CA VAL A 90 -2.42 9.43 4.41
C VAL A 90 -1.36 9.49 3.31
N THR A 91 -0.09 9.34 3.69
CA THR A 91 1.05 9.40 2.76
C THR A 91 1.76 8.06 2.64
N TYR A 92 1.87 7.30 3.73
CA TYR A 92 2.47 5.97 3.73
C TYR A 92 1.63 4.98 4.54
N ALA A 93 1.44 3.77 4.01
CA ALA A 93 1.04 2.60 4.77
C ALA A 93 2.30 1.75 5.03
N LEU A 94 2.76 1.70 6.28
CA LEU A 94 4.06 1.15 6.65
C LEU A 94 4.00 -0.29 7.15
N ASP A 95 2.87 -0.72 7.69
CA ASP A 95 2.65 -2.11 8.07
C ASP A 95 1.14 -2.38 8.18
N ILE A 96 0.76 -3.66 8.12
CA ILE A 96 -0.60 -4.12 8.37
C ILE A 96 -0.57 -5.40 9.20
N ASN A 97 -1.35 -5.44 10.28
CA ASN A 97 -1.47 -6.62 11.12
C ASN A 97 -2.64 -7.52 10.71
N ASN A 98 -2.78 -8.67 11.37
CA ASN A 98 -3.84 -9.65 11.09
C ASN A 98 -5.27 -9.17 11.44
N ALA A 99 -5.41 -8.12 12.25
CA ALA A 99 -6.69 -7.46 12.49
C ALA A 99 -7.06 -6.46 11.37
N GLY A 100 -6.19 -6.25 10.38
CA GLY A 100 -6.37 -5.29 9.31
C GLY A 100 -6.01 -3.86 9.70
N GLU A 101 -5.43 -3.66 10.89
CA GLU A 101 -4.98 -2.35 11.32
C GLU A 101 -3.69 -1.98 10.61
N ILE A 102 -3.61 -0.73 10.14
CA ILE A 102 -2.50 -0.23 9.35
C ILE A 102 -1.79 0.87 10.13
N VAL A 103 -0.50 0.69 10.39
CA VAL A 103 0.36 1.77 10.88
C VAL A 103 0.90 2.54 9.68
N GLY A 104 0.92 3.86 9.76
CA GLY A 104 1.32 4.70 8.64
C GLY A 104 1.81 6.08 9.02
N GLN A 105 1.99 6.90 7.99
CA GLN A 105 2.21 8.34 8.11
C GLN A 105 1.11 9.09 7.38
N GLY A 106 0.77 10.28 7.86
CA GLY A 106 -0.11 11.18 7.15
C GLY A 106 0.04 12.62 7.60
N MET A 107 -0.64 13.50 6.88
CA MET A 107 -0.64 14.94 7.10
C MET A 107 -1.97 15.37 7.71
N LEU A 108 -1.92 16.23 8.72
CA LEU A 108 -3.09 16.94 9.26
C LEU A 108 -2.71 18.41 9.46
N GLY A 109 -3.45 19.32 8.82
CA GLY A 109 -3.17 20.77 8.95
C GLY A 109 -1.77 21.19 8.51
N GLY A 110 -1.12 20.43 7.61
CA GLY A 110 0.24 20.70 7.13
C GLY A 110 1.36 20.05 7.97
N GLU A 111 1.02 19.39 9.08
CA GLU A 111 1.97 18.69 9.93
C GLU A 111 1.94 17.18 9.70
N ARG A 112 3.10 16.53 9.81
CA ARG A 112 3.24 15.08 9.62
C ARG A 112 3.07 14.33 10.94
N HIS A 113 2.24 13.30 10.93
CA HIS A 113 1.99 12.44 12.08
C HIS A 113 2.15 10.97 11.73
N VAL A 114 2.45 10.16 12.75
CA VAL A 114 2.23 8.71 12.71
C VAL A 114 0.75 8.44 12.92
N LEU A 115 0.22 7.48 12.19
CA LEU A 115 -1.19 7.11 12.18
C LEU A 115 -1.39 5.64 12.50
N LEU A 116 -2.52 5.33 13.11
CA LEU A 116 -3.11 4.00 13.13
C LEU A 116 -4.47 4.10 12.44
N LEU A 117 -4.64 3.39 11.33
CA LEU A 117 -5.92 3.23 10.65
C LEU A 117 -6.54 1.92 11.13
N THR A 118 -7.77 2.02 11.64
CA THR A 118 -8.53 0.87 12.12
C THR A 118 -9.69 0.63 11.18
N PRO A 119 -9.88 -0.60 10.68
CA PRO A 119 -11.05 -0.95 9.88
C PRO A 119 -12.35 -0.66 10.63
N VAL A 120 -13.32 -0.06 9.94
CA VAL A 120 -14.72 -0.04 10.39
C VAL A 120 -15.44 -1.16 9.64
N GLY A 121 -16.07 -2.07 10.39
CA GLY A 121 -16.68 -3.29 9.85
C GLY A 121 -17.87 -3.05 8.92
#